data_AF-A0A3Q9WIR8-F1
#
_entry.id   AF-A0A3Q9WIR8-F1
#
_cell.length_a   1.000
_cell.length_b   1.000
_cell.length_c   1.000
_cell.angle_alpha   90.00
_cell.angle_beta   90.00
_cell.angle_gamma   90.00
#
_symmetry.space_group_name_H-M   'P 1'
#
loop_
_entity.id
_entity.type
_entity.pdbx_description
1 polymer ?
#
loop_
_entity_poly.entity_id
_entity_poly.type
_entity_poly.pdbx_seq_one_letter_code
_entity_poly.pdbx_strand_id
1 'polypeptide(L)'
;MTELLPVAVLGARGRMGAEAVRAVDAAADLELVAALGSSDTLDTLVSAGARVVVDLTVPEATADNVAFAVEHGMHAVVGTTGWTAERLERLESLLAGSAGTGVLIAPNFALGSVLATAFAATAARYFESVEIVELHHPDKADAPSGTAVRTAQLVAGRGPPRTSRPVRTPRGSSWTARAGHASTACRSTRCACAG
;
A
#
# COMPACT_ATOMS: atom_id res chain seq x y z
N MET A 1 -12.03 14.78 29.49
CA MET A 1 -12.75 14.33 28.29
C MET A 1 -11.72 14.28 27.19
N THR A 2 -11.43 13.10 26.65
CA THR A 2 -10.55 12.98 25.49
C THR A 2 -11.28 13.60 24.31
N GLU A 3 -10.66 14.57 23.64
CA GLU A 3 -11.21 15.17 22.43
C GLU A 3 -11.19 14.09 21.34
N LEU A 4 -12.36 13.73 20.81
CA LEU A 4 -12.49 12.75 19.73
C LEU A 4 -11.93 13.35 18.44
N LEU A 5 -11.22 12.53 17.66
CA LEU A 5 -10.69 12.95 16.36
C LEU A 5 -11.77 12.80 15.28
N PRO A 6 -12.23 13.88 14.62
CA PRO A 6 -13.25 13.79 13.59
C PRO A 6 -12.66 13.20 12.29
N VAL A 7 -13.17 12.04 11.90
CA VAL A 7 -12.74 11.26 10.74
C VAL A 7 -13.87 11.17 9.72
N ALA A 8 -13.51 11.33 8.45
CA ALA A 8 -14.38 11.04 7.32
C ALA A 8 -13.86 9.87 6.49
N VAL A 9 -14.76 9.06 5.94
CA VAL A 9 -14.41 7.92 5.07
C VAL A 9 -14.96 8.15 3.66
N LEU A 10 -14.06 8.17 2.67
CA LEU A 10 -14.40 8.18 1.25
C LEU A 10 -14.42 6.74 0.72
N GLY A 11 -15.41 6.43 -0.12
CA GLY A 11 -15.64 5.07 -0.59
C GLY A 11 -16.32 4.19 0.47
N ALA A 12 -17.04 4.81 1.43
CA ALA A 12 -17.68 4.15 2.57
C ALA A 12 -18.64 3.01 2.19
N ARG A 13 -19.22 3.05 0.98
CA ARG A 13 -20.13 2.00 0.48
C ARG A 13 -19.40 0.80 -0.15
N GLY A 14 -18.09 0.89 -0.35
CA GLY A 14 -17.26 -0.20 -0.86
C GLY A 14 -16.96 -1.24 0.23
N ARG A 15 -16.45 -2.41 -0.17
CA ARG A 15 -16.09 -3.50 0.78
C ARG A 15 -15.11 -3.04 1.85
N MET A 16 -14.04 -2.35 1.45
CA MET A 16 -13.05 -1.84 2.41
C MET A 16 -13.57 -0.62 3.18
N GLY A 17 -14.26 0.31 2.51
CA GLY A 17 -14.81 1.50 3.16
C GLY A 17 -15.81 1.17 4.26
N ALA A 18 -16.65 0.16 4.07
CA ALA A 18 -17.61 -0.28 5.07
C ALA A 18 -16.92 -0.82 6.34
N GLU A 19 -15.81 -1.55 6.19
CA GLU A 19 -15.01 -2.00 7.33
C GLU A 19 -14.27 -0.85 8.00
N ALA A 20 -13.81 0.15 7.24
CA ALA A 20 -13.22 1.36 7.81
C ALA A 20 -14.24 2.16 8.63
N VAL A 21 -15.47 2.33 8.15
CA VAL A 21 -16.57 2.95 8.90
C VAL A 21 -16.79 2.23 10.23
N ARG A 22 -16.92 0.89 10.21
CA ARG A 22 -17.09 0.10 11.43
C ARG A 22 -15.92 0.23 12.40
N ALA A 23 -14.70 0.28 11.87
CA ALA A 23 -13.50 0.43 12.69
C ALA A 23 -13.44 1.81 13.36
N VAL A 24 -13.86 2.87 12.66
CA VAL A 24 -13.95 4.23 13.23
C VAL A 24 -15.05 4.28 14.29
N ASP A 25 -16.25 3.76 14.02
CA ASP A 25 -17.36 3.75 14.98
C ASP A 25 -17.05 2.94 16.25
N ALA A 26 -16.22 1.90 16.14
CA ALA A 26 -15.82 1.07 17.29
C ALA A 26 -14.68 1.68 18.11
N ALA A 27 -13.96 2.68 17.59
CA ALA A 27 -12.83 3.30 18.27
C ALA A 27 -13.31 4.32 19.30
N ALA A 28 -12.72 4.30 20.50
CA ALA A 28 -13.13 5.17 21.61
C ALA A 28 -12.62 6.62 21.49
N ASP A 29 -11.69 6.87 20.56
CA ASP A 29 -10.96 8.12 20.36
C ASP A 29 -11.23 8.77 18.99
N LEU A 30 -12.08 8.16 18.17
CA LEU A 30 -12.46 8.66 16.85
C LEU A 30 -13.95 8.98 16.80
N GLU A 31 -14.31 9.92 15.95
CA GLU A 31 -15.71 10.26 15.64
C GLU A 31 -15.92 10.22 14.13
N LEU A 32 -16.87 9.42 13.66
CA LEU A 32 -17.24 9.40 12.25
C LEU A 32 -18.14 10.59 11.93
N VAL A 33 -17.58 11.63 11.32
CA VAL A 33 -18.33 12.85 10.97
C VAL A 33 -18.93 12.80 9.56
N ALA A 34 -18.36 11.99 8.66
CA ALA A 34 -18.88 11.83 7.32
C ALA A 34 -18.50 10.47 6.69
N ALA A 35 -19.41 9.91 5.90
CA ALA A 35 -19.20 8.67 5.16
C ALA A 35 -19.72 8.84 3.72
N LEU A 36 -18.82 9.06 2.76
CA LEU A 36 -19.16 9.44 1.39
C LEU A 36 -18.99 8.25 0.42
N GLY A 37 -19.95 8.12 -0.50
CA GLY A 37 -19.86 7.32 -1.71
C GLY A 37 -19.54 8.16 -2.95
N SER A 38 -19.62 7.55 -4.13
CA SER A 38 -19.26 8.20 -5.41
C SER A 38 -20.23 9.29 -5.88
N SER A 39 -21.43 9.37 -5.29
CA SER A 39 -22.45 10.37 -5.63
C SER A 39 -22.42 11.60 -4.71
N ASP A 40 -21.61 11.55 -3.66
CA ASP A 40 -21.63 12.54 -2.59
C ASP A 40 -20.54 13.60 -2.86
N THR A 41 -20.76 14.84 -2.41
CA THR A 41 -19.85 15.95 -2.68
C THR A 41 -18.78 16.09 -1.60
N LEU A 42 -17.55 16.42 -2.01
CA LEU A 42 -16.42 16.59 -1.08
C LEU A 42 -16.61 17.77 -0.11
N ASP A 43 -17.45 18.76 -0.45
CA ASP A 43 -17.82 19.86 0.46
C ASP A 43 -18.43 19.36 1.78
N THR A 44 -19.01 18.16 1.78
CA THR A 44 -19.51 17.50 3.00
C THR A 44 -18.40 17.27 4.03
N LEU A 45 -17.15 17.06 3.60
CA LEU A 45 -16.01 16.90 4.49
C LEU A 45 -15.76 18.17 5.31
N VAL A 46 -15.86 19.33 4.66
CA VAL A 46 -15.64 20.63 5.29
C VAL A 46 -16.79 20.97 6.21
N SER A 47 -18.04 20.81 5.74
CA SER A 47 -19.22 21.15 6.55
C SER A 47 -19.39 20.25 7.77
N ALA A 48 -18.94 18.99 7.69
CA ALA A 48 -18.91 18.06 8.81
C ALA A 48 -17.72 18.28 9.77
N GLY A 49 -16.77 19.16 9.44
CA GLY A 49 -15.60 19.44 10.27
C GLY A 49 -14.60 18.27 10.34
N ALA A 50 -14.45 17.51 9.25
CA ALA A 50 -13.49 16.42 9.20
C ALA A 50 -12.06 16.94 9.35
N ARG A 51 -11.24 16.24 10.16
CA ARG A 51 -9.82 16.55 10.35
C ARG A 51 -8.91 15.51 9.71
N VAL A 52 -9.40 14.27 9.59
CA VAL A 52 -8.73 13.18 8.87
C VAL A 52 -9.68 12.56 7.87
N VAL A 53 -9.19 12.30 6.67
CA VAL A 53 -9.91 11.62 5.60
C VAL A 53 -9.27 10.26 5.34
N VAL A 54 -10.07 9.20 5.36
CA VAL A 54 -9.66 7.85 4.95
C VAL A 54 -10.15 7.62 3.52
N ASP A 55 -9.23 7.56 2.56
CA ASP A 55 -9.55 7.36 1.14
C ASP A 55 -9.40 5.89 0.73
N LEU A 56 -10.54 5.25 0.49
CA LEU A 56 -10.70 3.86 0.06
C LEU A 56 -11.59 3.79 -1.18
N THR A 57 -11.23 4.57 -2.19
CA THR A 57 -12.02 4.79 -3.41
C THR A 57 -11.42 4.05 -4.60
N VAL A 58 -11.33 4.70 -5.76
CA VAL A 58 -10.84 4.14 -7.02
C VAL A 58 -9.66 4.97 -7.54
N PRO A 59 -8.73 4.38 -8.32
CA PRO A 59 -7.54 5.06 -8.82
C PRO A 59 -7.84 6.37 -9.56
N GLU A 60 -9.00 6.50 -10.19
CA GLU A 60 -9.41 7.68 -10.95
C GLU A 60 -9.78 8.86 -10.03
N ALA A 61 -10.26 8.60 -8.81
CA ALA A 61 -10.78 9.61 -7.89
C ALA A 61 -9.81 10.00 -6.77
N THR A 62 -8.92 9.08 -6.36
CA THR A 62 -8.06 9.26 -5.18
C THR A 62 -7.20 10.53 -5.22
N ALA A 63 -6.67 10.90 -6.38
CA ALA A 63 -5.81 12.07 -6.52
C ALA A 63 -6.56 13.38 -6.20
N ASP A 64 -7.78 13.52 -6.73
CA ASP A 64 -8.60 14.71 -6.52
C ASP A 64 -9.14 14.76 -5.09
N ASN A 65 -9.54 13.62 -4.52
CA ASN A 65 -9.97 13.49 -3.13
C ASN A 65 -8.88 13.94 -2.15
N VAL A 66 -7.66 13.47 -2.34
CA VAL A 66 -6.53 13.79 -1.46
C VAL A 66 -6.09 15.24 -1.66
N ALA A 67 -6.10 15.76 -2.90
CA ALA A 67 -5.82 17.17 -3.14
C ALA A 67 -6.80 18.06 -2.39
N PHE A 68 -8.11 17.78 -2.48
CA PHE A 68 -9.14 18.51 -1.76
C PHE A 68 -8.91 18.48 -0.23
N ALA A 69 -8.61 17.32 0.33
CA ALA A 69 -8.30 17.19 1.76
C ALA A 69 -7.11 18.07 2.16
N VAL A 70 -6.03 18.06 1.37
CA VAL A 70 -4.81 18.83 1.65
C VAL A 70 -5.04 20.34 1.55
N GLU A 71 -5.80 20.80 0.55
CA GLU A 71 -6.16 22.20 0.34
C GLU A 71 -6.97 22.78 1.50
N HIS A 72 -7.75 21.94 2.19
CA HIS A 72 -8.57 22.31 3.34
C HIS A 72 -7.92 21.99 4.69
N GLY A 73 -6.63 21.62 4.71
CA GLY A 73 -5.90 21.35 5.95
C GLY A 73 -6.24 20.03 6.64
N MET A 74 -6.89 19.09 5.95
CA MET A 74 -7.24 17.78 6.48
C MET A 74 -6.14 16.76 6.19
N HIS A 75 -5.79 15.95 7.18
CA HIS A 75 -4.87 14.82 6.95
C HIS A 75 -5.54 13.75 6.09
N ALA A 76 -4.75 13.00 5.31
CA ALA A 76 -5.29 11.90 4.51
C ALA A 76 -4.57 10.57 4.76
N VAL A 77 -5.34 9.51 4.92
CA VAL A 77 -4.87 8.11 4.98
C VAL A 77 -5.44 7.37 3.78
N VAL A 78 -4.57 6.98 2.86
CA VAL A 78 -4.94 6.54 1.52
C VAL A 78 -4.61 5.06 1.35
N GLY A 79 -5.64 4.26 1.13
CA GLY A 79 -5.49 2.84 0.74
C GLY A 79 -5.71 2.59 -0.74
N THR A 80 -6.24 3.57 -1.46
CA THR A 80 -6.45 3.48 -2.90
C THR A 80 -5.11 3.33 -3.63
N THR A 81 -5.05 2.37 -4.54
CA THR A 81 -3.87 2.13 -5.39
C THR A 81 -3.86 3.07 -6.59
N GLY A 82 -2.84 2.98 -7.46
CA GLY A 82 -2.76 3.81 -8.68
C GLY A 82 -2.06 5.16 -8.48
N TRP A 83 -1.24 5.30 -7.44
CA TRP A 83 -0.35 6.43 -7.27
C TRP A 83 0.90 6.26 -8.15
N THR A 84 0.93 6.99 -9.26
CA THR A 84 2.08 7.07 -10.17
C THR A 84 3.10 8.09 -9.66
N ALA A 85 4.31 8.08 -10.21
CA ALA A 85 5.35 9.06 -9.85
C ALA A 85 4.87 10.50 -10.07
N GLU A 86 4.18 10.76 -11.17
CA GLU A 86 3.66 12.09 -11.52
C GLU A 86 2.59 12.56 -10.53
N ARG A 87 1.72 11.64 -10.06
CA ARG A 87 0.71 11.96 -9.03
C ARG A 87 1.34 12.24 -7.69
N LEU A 88 2.40 11.51 -7.33
CA LEU A 88 3.15 11.73 -6.10
C LEU A 88 3.89 13.08 -6.13
N GLU A 89 4.56 13.42 -7.23
CA GLU A 89 5.23 14.72 -7.40
C GLU A 89 4.26 15.91 -7.27
N ARG A 90 3.06 15.78 -7.85
CA ARG A 90 2.00 16.78 -7.71
C ARG A 90 1.53 16.92 -6.27
N LEU A 91 1.34 15.80 -5.57
CA LEU A 91 0.95 15.80 -4.15
C LEU A 91 2.03 16.40 -3.25
N GLU A 92 3.31 16.07 -3.49
CA GLU A 92 4.44 16.66 -2.76
C GLU A 92 4.50 18.18 -2.94
N SER A 93 4.29 18.66 -4.17
CA SER A 93 4.21 20.09 -4.48
C SER A 93 3.06 20.78 -3.74
N LEU A 94 1.90 20.12 -3.63
CA LEU A 94 0.76 20.63 -2.89
C LEU A 94 1.05 20.69 -1.37
N LEU A 95 1.64 19.63 -0.82
CA LEU A 95 2.00 19.56 0.60
C LEU A 95 3.05 20.60 1.02
N ALA A 96 3.93 21.00 0.11
CA ALA A 96 4.90 22.07 0.38
C ALA A 96 4.22 23.41 0.71
N GLY A 97 2.98 23.63 0.23
CA GLY A 97 2.17 24.81 0.53
C GLY A 97 1.27 24.68 1.77
N SER A 98 1.07 23.47 2.28
CA SER A 98 0.11 23.16 3.37
C SER A 98 0.83 22.73 4.65
N ALA A 99 1.51 23.68 5.30
CA ALA A 99 2.24 23.44 6.54
C ALA A 99 1.30 22.93 7.65
N GLY A 100 1.47 21.67 8.05
CA GLY A 100 0.67 21.02 9.10
C GLY A 100 -0.21 19.88 8.61
N THR A 101 -0.37 19.71 7.30
CA THR A 101 -1.12 18.58 6.74
C THR A 101 -0.18 17.39 6.45
N GLY A 102 -0.67 16.19 6.72
CA GLY A 102 0.07 14.94 6.49
C GLY A 102 -0.74 13.97 5.65
N VAL A 103 -0.08 13.30 4.71
CA VAL A 103 -0.68 12.28 3.86
C VAL A 103 0.10 10.98 3.98
N LEU A 104 -0.59 9.90 4.28
CA LEU A 104 -0.06 8.54 4.31
C LEU A 104 -0.67 7.73 3.16
N ILE A 105 0.15 7.34 2.19
CA ILE A 105 -0.26 6.41 1.14
C ILE A 105 0.30 5.03 1.49
N ALA A 106 -0.59 4.09 1.77
CA ALA A 106 -0.25 2.72 2.11
C ALA A 106 -1.06 1.75 1.24
N PRO A 107 -0.46 1.14 0.20
CA PRO A 107 -1.17 0.22 -0.69
C PRO A 107 -1.57 -1.11 -0.02
N ASN A 108 -1.12 -1.33 1.22
CA ASN A 108 -1.42 -2.52 2.02
C ASN A 108 -1.48 -2.15 3.51
N PHE A 109 -2.67 -2.24 4.10
CA PHE A 109 -2.91 -2.03 5.54
C PHE A 109 -2.88 -3.31 6.38
N ALA A 110 -2.61 -4.47 5.79
CA ALA A 110 -2.50 -5.71 6.55
C ALA A 110 -1.22 -5.69 7.41
N LEU A 111 -1.40 -5.43 8.71
CA LEU A 111 -0.31 -5.29 9.67
C LEU A 111 0.66 -6.48 9.63
N GLY A 112 0.15 -7.71 9.57
CA GLY A 112 0.97 -8.92 9.48
C GLY A 112 1.87 -8.95 8.24
N SER A 113 1.38 -8.46 7.10
CA SER A 113 2.15 -8.39 5.85
C SER A 113 3.24 -7.32 5.93
N VAL A 114 2.92 -6.15 6.47
CA VAL A 114 3.88 -5.05 6.67
C VAL A 114 4.98 -5.47 7.66
N LEU A 115 4.61 -6.10 8.78
CA LEU A 115 5.57 -6.61 9.76
C LEU A 115 6.43 -7.74 9.19
N ALA A 116 5.84 -8.70 8.48
CA ALA A 116 6.59 -9.78 7.84
C ALA A 116 7.62 -9.24 6.85
N THR A 117 7.24 -8.23 6.06
CA THR A 117 8.14 -7.52 5.14
C THR A 117 9.30 -6.85 5.88
N ALA A 118 9.00 -6.12 6.96
CA ALA A 118 10.01 -5.42 7.75
C ALA A 118 10.97 -6.40 8.46
N PHE A 119 10.46 -7.51 8.99
CA PHE A 119 11.26 -8.55 9.62
C PHE A 119 12.12 -9.29 8.60
N ALA A 120 11.58 -9.65 7.44
CA ALA A 120 12.33 -10.28 6.36
C ALA A 120 13.50 -9.38 5.89
N ALA A 121 13.25 -8.09 5.66
CA ALA A 121 14.28 -7.14 5.29
C ALA A 121 15.34 -6.93 6.39
N THR A 122 14.95 -7.06 7.66
CA THR A 122 15.88 -6.99 8.79
C THR A 122 16.74 -8.23 8.90
N ALA A 123 16.13 -9.41 8.80
CA ALA A 123 16.79 -10.70 8.89
C ALA A 123 17.74 -10.95 7.70
N ALA A 124 17.40 -10.46 6.50
CA ALA A 124 18.19 -10.62 5.28
C ALA A 124 19.67 -10.23 5.40
N ARG A 125 20.01 -9.34 6.35
CA ARG A 125 21.39 -8.95 6.67
C ARG A 125 22.28 -10.12 7.12
N TYR A 126 21.67 -11.18 7.63
CA TYR A 126 22.37 -12.32 8.25
C TYR A 126 22.36 -13.59 7.39
N PHE A 127 21.75 -13.55 6.20
CA PHE A 127 21.62 -14.71 5.32
C PHE A 127 22.21 -14.43 3.94
N GLU A 128 22.93 -15.40 3.38
CA GLU A 128 23.53 -15.29 2.03
C GLU A 128 22.49 -15.37 0.91
N SER A 129 21.37 -16.05 1.17
CA SER A 129 20.32 -16.30 0.19
C SER A 129 18.95 -16.09 0.83
N VAL A 130 18.07 -15.40 0.10
CA VAL A 130 16.69 -15.13 0.50
C VAL A 130 15.78 -15.44 -0.68
N GLU A 131 14.76 -16.26 -0.44
CA GLU A 131 13.71 -16.58 -1.41
C GLU A 131 12.37 -16.09 -0.85
N ILE A 132 11.57 -15.47 -1.71
CA ILE A 132 10.22 -15.03 -1.36
C ILE A 132 9.25 -15.95 -2.10
N VAL A 133 8.46 -16.68 -1.32
CA VAL A 133 7.44 -17.59 -1.81
C VAL A 133 6.08 -17.02 -1.47
N GLU A 134 5.22 -16.90 -2.47
CA GLU A 134 3.84 -16.46 -2.30
C GLU A 134 2.87 -17.45 -2.94
N LEU A 135 1.70 -17.58 -2.34
CA LEU A 135 0.62 -18.42 -2.83
C LEU A 135 -0.65 -17.57 -2.90
N HIS A 136 -1.28 -17.57 -4.07
CA HIS A 136 -2.54 -16.90 -4.33
C HIS A 136 -3.47 -17.86 -5.07
N HIS A 137 -4.77 -17.56 -5.06
CA HIS A 137 -5.74 -18.28 -5.89
C HIS A 137 -5.34 -18.16 -7.38
N PRO A 138 -5.68 -19.16 -8.22
CA PRO A 138 -5.21 -19.23 -9.61
C PRO A 138 -5.69 -18.06 -10.48
N ASP A 139 -6.80 -17.41 -10.13
CA ASP A 139 -7.42 -16.34 -10.92
C ASP A 139 -6.82 -14.95 -10.67
N LYS A 140 -5.72 -14.87 -9.91
CA LYS A 140 -5.05 -13.58 -9.66
C LYS A 140 -4.27 -13.18 -10.90
N ALA A 141 -4.66 -12.03 -11.48
CA ALA A 141 -4.11 -11.54 -12.74
C ALA A 141 -2.63 -11.12 -12.65
N ASP A 142 -2.19 -10.67 -11.48
CA ASP A 142 -0.83 -10.20 -11.22
C ASP A 142 0.01 -11.26 -10.48
N ALA A 143 1.13 -11.66 -11.09
CA ALA A 143 2.16 -12.48 -10.46
C ALA A 143 3.56 -12.00 -10.91
N PRO A 144 4.50 -11.80 -9.97
CA PRO A 144 4.36 -11.83 -8.51
C PRO A 144 3.46 -10.70 -7.96
N SER A 145 2.92 -10.87 -6.75
CA SER A 145 2.13 -9.80 -6.12
C SER A 145 2.98 -8.57 -5.81
N GLY A 146 2.35 -7.39 -5.78
CA GLY A 146 3.02 -6.15 -5.39
C GLY A 146 3.70 -6.22 -4.01
N THR A 147 3.12 -6.98 -3.07
CA THR A 147 3.73 -7.21 -1.75
C THR A 147 5.03 -8.01 -1.88
N ALA A 148 5.04 -9.10 -2.65
CA ALA A 148 6.23 -9.91 -2.84
C ALA A 148 7.35 -9.12 -3.54
N VAL A 149 7.01 -8.32 -4.56
CA VAL A 149 7.95 -7.41 -5.24
C VAL A 149 8.53 -6.39 -4.25
N ARG A 150 7.69 -5.76 -3.43
CA ARG A 150 8.12 -4.77 -2.44
C ARG A 150 9.05 -5.40 -1.39
N THR A 151 8.73 -6.59 -0.91
CA THR A 151 9.58 -7.33 0.03
C THR A 151 10.93 -7.65 -0.60
N ALA A 152 10.97 -8.09 -1.86
CA ALA A 152 12.19 -8.38 -2.58
C ALA A 152 13.10 -7.16 -2.70
N GLN A 153 12.52 -5.99 -3.04
CA GLN A 153 13.25 -4.72 -3.12
C GLN A 153 13.86 -4.31 -1.77
N LEU A 154 13.09 -4.42 -0.68
CA LEU A 154 13.57 -4.06 0.66
C LEU A 154 14.65 -5.00 1.19
N VAL A 155 14.51 -6.30 0.92
CA VAL A 155 15.54 -7.32 1.22
C VAL A 155 16.82 -7.03 0.44
N ALA A 156 16.72 -6.76 -0.87
CA ALA A 156 17.87 -6.49 -1.72
C ALA A 156 18.64 -5.23 -1.29
N GLY A 157 17.94 -4.19 -0.81
CA GLY A 157 18.57 -2.97 -0.31
C GLY A 157 19.25 -3.09 1.05
N ARG A 158 19.04 -4.19 1.79
CA ARG A 158 19.57 -4.38 3.16
C ARG A 158 20.49 -5.59 3.32
N GLY A 159 20.56 -6.51 2.36
CA GLY A 159 21.43 -7.69 2.45
C GLY A 159 22.94 -7.35 2.50
N PRO A 160 23.79 -8.29 2.95
CA PRO A 160 25.23 -8.10 2.96
C PRO A 160 25.79 -7.91 1.54
N PRO A 161 26.91 -7.16 1.37
CA PRO A 161 27.57 -7.03 0.07
C PRO A 161 27.96 -8.41 -0.44
N ARG A 162 27.56 -8.71 -1.68
CA ARG A 162 27.58 -10.07 -2.23
C ARG A 162 29.00 -10.59 -2.39
N THR A 163 29.30 -11.74 -1.78
CA THR A 163 30.41 -12.59 -2.21
C THR A 163 29.99 -13.32 -3.48
N SER A 164 30.75 -13.20 -4.56
CA SER A 164 30.50 -13.84 -5.85
C SER A 164 30.61 -15.37 -5.75
N ARG A 165 29.52 -16.05 -5.39
CA ARG A 165 29.38 -17.51 -5.60
C ARG A 165 28.22 -17.83 -6.53
N PRO A 166 28.42 -18.70 -7.53
CA PRO A 166 27.37 -19.08 -8.46
C PRO A 166 26.30 -19.93 -7.74
N VAL A 167 25.03 -19.56 -7.91
CA VAL A 167 23.87 -20.34 -7.43
C VAL A 167 23.68 -21.53 -8.36
N ARG A 168 23.60 -22.74 -7.78
CA ARG A 168 23.36 -23.98 -8.51
C ARG A 168 21.90 -24.39 -8.31
N THR A 169 21.11 -24.37 -9.38
CA THR A 169 19.70 -24.75 -9.35
C THR A 169 19.54 -26.27 -9.50
N PRO A 170 18.71 -26.95 -8.69
CA PRO A 170 18.33 -28.33 -8.95
C PRO A 170 17.20 -28.34 -9.98
N ARG A 171 17.54 -28.76 -11.20
CA ARG A 171 16.64 -29.20 -12.29
C ARG A 171 15.92 -28.11 -13.10
N GLY A 172 16.45 -27.83 -14.28
CA GLY A 172 15.71 -28.11 -15.52
C GLY A 172 14.85 -27.02 -16.17
N SER A 173 14.72 -25.82 -15.60
CA SER A 173 14.21 -24.66 -16.36
C SER A 173 15.29 -23.60 -16.46
N SER A 174 15.79 -23.38 -17.68
CA SER A 174 16.79 -22.37 -17.97
C SER A 174 16.16 -20.98 -17.92
N TRP A 175 16.27 -20.33 -16.76
CA TRP A 175 16.29 -18.87 -16.71
C TRP A 175 17.74 -18.44 -16.51
N THR A 176 18.26 -17.67 -17.46
CA THR A 176 19.55 -16.98 -17.29
C THR A 176 19.37 -15.88 -16.26
N ALA A 177 19.59 -16.24 -14.99
CA ALA A 177 19.73 -15.28 -13.91
C ALA A 177 20.96 -14.40 -14.21
N ARG A 178 20.74 -13.21 -14.77
CA ARG A 178 21.74 -12.14 -14.73
C ARG A 178 21.85 -11.65 -13.29
N ALA A 179 23.09 -11.45 -12.86
CA ALA A 179 23.48 -11.20 -11.48
C ALA A 179 22.67 -10.07 -10.84
N GLY A 180 21.95 -10.35 -9.74
CA GLY A 180 21.31 -9.28 -8.94
C GLY A 180 19.99 -9.56 -8.23
N HIS A 181 19.44 -10.78 -8.18
CA HIS A 181 18.02 -10.94 -7.85
C HIS A 181 17.77 -11.63 -6.50
N ALA A 182 16.98 -10.98 -5.63
CA ALA A 182 16.01 -11.69 -4.80
C ALA A 182 14.98 -12.31 -5.76
N SER A 183 14.92 -13.63 -5.84
CA SER A 183 13.99 -14.32 -6.74
C SER A 183 12.63 -14.48 -6.05
N THR A 184 11.59 -13.91 -6.64
CA THR A 184 10.21 -14.25 -6.27
C THR A 184 9.81 -15.50 -7.02
N ALA A 185 9.56 -16.60 -6.32
CA ALA A 185 9.06 -17.83 -6.91
C ALA A 185 7.55 -17.93 -6.70
N CYS A 186 6.78 -17.72 -7.77
CA CYS A 186 5.34 -17.99 -7.78
C CYS A 186 5.11 -19.45 -8.15
N ARG A 187 4.54 -20.26 -7.24
CA ARG A 187 4.01 -21.59 -7.58
C ARG A 187 2.49 -21.49 -7.77
N SER A 188 2.06 -20.89 -8.88
CA SER A 188 0.69 -21.06 -9.35
C SER A 188 0.62 -22.30 -10.23
N THR A 189 -0.45 -23.08 -10.13
CA THR A 189 -0.63 -24.39 -10.79
C THR A 189 -0.80 -24.31 -12.32
N ARG A 190 -0.48 -23.18 -12.95
CA ARG A 190 -0.48 -22.98 -14.41
C ARG A 190 0.67 -22.05 -14.84
N CYS A 191 1.90 -22.54 -14.85
CA CYS A 191 2.92 -22.02 -15.77
C CYS A 191 2.79 -22.79 -17.09
N ALA A 192 1.96 -22.27 -17.99
CA ALA A 192 2.07 -22.61 -19.40
C ALA A 192 3.29 -21.90 -19.98
N CYS A 193 4.21 -22.67 -20.55
CA CYS A 193 5.29 -22.16 -21.37
C CYS A 193 4.72 -21.36 -22.56
N ALA A 194 5.16 -20.12 -22.71
CA ALA A 194 5.13 -19.34 -23.93
C ALA A 194 6.18 -18.24 -23.73
N GLY A 195 7.12 -17.96 -24.61
CA GLY A 195 7.43 -18.36 -25.98
C GLY A 195 8.47 -17.34 -26.44
#